data_AF-A0A845LQM2-F1
#
_entry.id   AF-A0A845LQM2-F1
#
_cell.length_a   1.000
_cell.length_b   1.000
_cell.length_c   1.000
_cell.angle_alpha   90.00
_cell.angle_beta   90.00
_cell.angle_gamma   90.00
#
_symmetry.space_group_name_H-M   'P 1'
#
loop_
_entity.id
_entity.type
_entity.pdbx_description
1 polymer ?
#
loop_
_entity_poly.entity_id
_entity_poly.type
_entity_poly.pdbx_seq_one_letter_code
_entity_poly.pdbx_strand_id
1 'polypeptide(L)'
;MSEKSNLINISSEKPCCGLVIGKFMPLHLGHAALIRFAMERCERLTVAVISKPSDPISAEIRCSWFEKLFGSSLSVRVVDLREVHLPVTGEHTPEAEAAWTRYFAEEFSETDILFSSESYGDVLAAALDIPHCLYDPNRDSHPVSGAQIRKHPEAFKHYLPELVYEDLKRMRF
;
A
#
# COMPACT_ATOMS: atom_id res chain seq x y z
N MET A 1 -27.71 -24.42 -27.20
CA MET A 1 -27.32 -23.01 -27.34
C MET A 1 -26.21 -22.75 -26.34
N SER A 2 -25.13 -22.15 -26.84
CA SER A 2 -23.82 -22.04 -26.21
C SER A 2 -23.76 -20.79 -25.34
N GLU A 3 -23.43 -20.93 -24.06
CA GLU A 3 -22.80 -19.85 -23.31
C GLU A 3 -21.35 -20.24 -23.08
N LYS A 4 -20.49 -19.60 -23.89
CA LYS A 4 -19.05 -19.74 -23.81
C LYS A 4 -18.60 -19.12 -22.50
N SER A 5 -17.99 -19.95 -21.66
CA SER A 5 -17.08 -19.51 -20.60
C SER A 5 -16.03 -18.59 -21.23
N ASN A 6 -16.08 -17.30 -20.93
CA ASN A 6 -14.97 -16.38 -21.17
C ASN A 6 -13.84 -16.75 -20.20
N LEU A 7 -13.05 -17.73 -20.61
CA LEU A 7 -11.72 -17.96 -20.06
C LEU A 7 -10.89 -16.74 -20.45
N ILE A 8 -10.68 -15.85 -19.47
CA ILE A 8 -9.68 -14.80 -19.58
C ILE A 8 -8.36 -15.51 -19.87
N ASN A 9 -7.76 -15.18 -21.01
CA ASN A 9 -6.47 -15.70 -21.42
C ASN A 9 -5.42 -14.99 -20.54
N ILE A 10 -5.19 -15.49 -19.34
CA ILE A 10 -4.15 -14.98 -18.44
C ILE A 10 -2.83 -15.31 -19.12
N SER A 11 -2.08 -14.30 -19.57
CA SER A 11 -0.70 -14.53 -19.99
C SER A 11 0.03 -15.21 -18.84
N SER A 12 0.74 -16.30 -19.11
CA SER A 12 1.50 -17.05 -18.11
C SER A 12 2.72 -16.29 -17.57
N GLU A 13 2.83 -14.99 -17.86
CA GLU A 13 3.95 -14.14 -17.51
C GLU A 13 3.62 -13.37 -16.23
N LYS A 14 4.59 -13.37 -15.33
CA LYS A 14 4.52 -12.62 -14.07
C LYS A 14 4.40 -11.11 -14.42
N PRO A 15 3.46 -10.35 -13.83
CA PRO A 15 3.39 -8.90 -14.02
C PRO A 15 4.75 -8.26 -13.76
N CYS A 16 5.18 -7.31 -14.61
CA CYS A 16 6.50 -6.69 -14.46
C CYS A 16 6.51 -5.75 -13.25
N CYS A 17 5.50 -4.89 -13.10
CA CYS A 17 5.45 -3.83 -12.10
C CYS A 17 4.21 -3.93 -11.21
N GLY A 18 4.43 -4.25 -9.94
CA GLY A 18 3.40 -4.22 -8.90
C GLY A 18 3.39 -2.90 -8.13
N LEU A 19 2.21 -2.50 -7.66
CA LEU A 19 2.03 -1.33 -6.80
C LEU A 19 1.33 -1.70 -5.49
N VAL A 20 1.83 -1.17 -4.37
CA VAL A 20 1.14 -1.14 -3.07
C VAL A 20 1.07 0.31 -2.60
N ILE A 21 -0.12 0.76 -2.19
CA ILE A 21 -0.35 2.14 -1.73
C ILE A 21 -0.69 2.12 -0.24
N GLY A 22 -0.10 3.03 0.53
CA GLY A 22 -0.45 3.14 1.94
C GLY A 22 0.14 4.32 2.67
N LYS A 23 -0.39 4.58 3.87
CA LYS A 23 0.18 5.56 4.80
C LYS A 23 1.32 4.99 5.64
N PHE A 24 1.31 3.67 5.91
CA PHE A 24 2.31 2.97 6.72
C PHE A 24 2.62 3.68 8.05
N MET A 25 1.55 3.92 8.81
CA MET A 25 1.55 4.81 9.98
C MET A 25 1.16 4.04 11.25
N PRO A 26 2.03 3.25 11.89
CA PRO A 26 3.35 2.84 11.41
C PRO A 26 3.28 1.64 10.43
N LEU A 27 4.44 1.25 9.87
CA LEU A 27 4.58 -0.01 9.15
C LEU A 27 4.48 -1.19 10.14
N HIS A 28 3.54 -2.11 9.93
CA HIS A 28 3.29 -3.24 10.82
C HIS A 28 3.42 -4.56 10.07
N LEU A 29 3.42 -5.69 10.79
CA LEU A 29 3.62 -7.01 10.21
C LEU A 29 2.58 -7.37 9.15
N GLY A 30 1.33 -6.92 9.28
CA GLY A 30 0.32 -7.05 8.21
C GLY A 30 0.73 -6.37 6.90
N HIS A 31 1.27 -5.15 6.94
CA HIS A 31 1.82 -4.50 5.75
C HIS A 31 3.03 -5.26 5.21
N ALA A 32 3.93 -5.72 6.10
CA ALA A 32 5.11 -6.48 5.68
C ALA A 32 4.72 -7.81 4.99
N ALA A 33 3.66 -8.47 5.45
CA ALA A 33 3.13 -9.67 4.83
C ALA A 33 2.52 -9.38 3.45
N LEU A 34 1.71 -8.32 3.30
CA LEU A 34 1.20 -7.84 2.01
C LEU A 34 2.35 -7.57 1.02
N ILE A 35 3.40 -6.88 1.47
CA ILE A 35 4.55 -6.54 0.63
C ILE A 35 5.28 -7.80 0.16
N ARG A 36 5.55 -8.76 1.06
CA ARG A 36 6.17 -10.04 0.68
C ARG A 36 5.31 -10.81 -0.31
N PHE A 37 4.00 -10.87 -0.07
CA PHE A 37 3.03 -11.48 -0.97
C PHE A 37 3.07 -10.86 -2.37
N ALA A 38 3.15 -9.54 -2.46
CA ALA A 38 3.25 -8.81 -3.73
C ALA A 38 4.59 -9.06 -4.44
N MET A 39 5.72 -9.04 -3.72
CA MET A 39 7.06 -9.31 -4.28
C MET A 39 7.17 -10.70 -4.93
N GLU A 40 6.47 -11.69 -4.40
CA GLU A 40 6.40 -13.03 -4.98
C GLU A 40 5.61 -13.07 -6.31
N ARG A 41 4.80 -12.04 -6.60
CA ARG A 41 3.80 -12.01 -7.67
C ARG A 41 4.04 -10.95 -8.76
N CYS A 42 5.00 -10.05 -8.58
CA CYS A 42 5.50 -9.18 -9.66
C CYS A 42 7.04 -9.22 -9.77
N GLU A 43 7.62 -8.81 -10.89
CA GLU A 43 9.09 -8.74 -11.04
C GLU A 43 9.71 -7.61 -10.23
N ARG A 44 9.04 -6.44 -10.22
CA ARG A 44 9.42 -5.24 -9.49
C ARG A 44 8.23 -4.74 -8.69
N LEU A 45 8.45 -4.39 -7.43
CA LEU A 45 7.41 -3.84 -6.57
C LEU A 45 7.74 -2.38 -6.24
N THR A 46 6.77 -1.51 -6.42
CA THR A 46 6.80 -0.12 -5.94
C THR A 46 5.82 0.04 -4.78
N VAL A 47 6.27 0.67 -3.69
CA VAL A 47 5.44 1.09 -2.57
C VAL A 47 5.25 2.60 -2.62
N ALA A 48 4.01 3.05 -2.83
CA ALA A 48 3.62 4.45 -2.75
C ALA A 48 3.26 4.83 -1.31
N VAL A 49 4.10 5.65 -0.69
CA VAL A 49 3.93 6.13 0.69
C VAL A 49 3.22 7.48 0.66
N ILE A 50 1.94 7.49 1.00
CA ILE A 50 1.15 8.72 1.07
C ILE A 50 1.58 9.52 2.30
N SER A 51 1.89 10.80 2.12
CA SER A 51 2.38 11.69 3.16
C SER A 51 1.63 13.00 3.19
N LYS A 52 1.37 13.53 4.39
CA LYS A 52 0.87 14.90 4.58
C LYS A 52 1.55 15.60 5.76
N PRO A 53 1.50 16.94 5.84
CA PRO A 53 2.24 17.69 6.87
C PRO A 53 1.82 17.40 8.31
N SER A 54 0.56 17.03 8.49
CA SER A 54 -0.02 16.71 9.80
C SER A 54 0.23 15.26 10.23
N ASP A 55 0.98 14.48 9.45
CA ASP A 55 1.29 13.11 9.82
C ASP A 55 2.22 13.08 11.04
N PRO A 56 1.92 12.23 12.04
CA PRO A 56 2.67 12.21 13.29
C PRO A 56 4.00 11.46 13.17
N ILE A 57 4.26 10.78 12.05
CA ILE A 57 5.53 10.13 11.71
C ILE A 57 5.93 10.59 10.31
N SER A 58 7.11 11.16 10.18
CA SER A 58 7.56 11.76 8.93
C SER A 58 7.68 10.72 7.80
N ALA A 59 7.60 11.18 6.54
CA ALA A 59 7.77 10.29 5.39
C ALA A 59 9.16 9.65 5.37
N GLU A 60 10.19 10.39 5.77
CA GLU A 60 11.58 9.94 5.81
C GLU A 60 11.73 8.73 6.74
N ILE A 61 11.15 8.81 7.94
CA ILE A 61 11.20 7.72 8.91
C ILE A 61 10.44 6.51 8.38
N ARG A 62 9.23 6.72 7.84
CA ARG A 62 8.42 5.64 7.26
C ARG A 62 9.12 4.95 6.11
N CYS A 63 9.76 5.70 5.21
CA CYS A 63 10.55 5.17 4.10
C CYS A 63 11.77 4.39 4.60
N SER A 64 12.45 4.87 5.65
CA SER A 64 13.60 4.17 6.24
C SER A 64 13.26 2.76 6.73
N TRP A 65 12.01 2.51 7.15
CA TRP A 65 11.59 1.17 7.58
C TRP A 65 11.55 0.18 6.42
N PHE A 66 11.17 0.63 5.21
CA PHE A 66 11.18 -0.23 4.03
C PHE A 66 12.60 -0.58 3.63
N GLU A 67 13.50 0.41 3.59
CA GLU A 67 14.92 0.19 3.29
C GLU A 67 15.54 -0.82 4.27
N LYS A 68 15.28 -0.66 5.58
CA LYS A 68 15.81 -1.57 6.60
C LYS A 68 15.22 -2.99 6.53
N LEU A 69 13.97 -3.16 6.10
CA LEU A 69 13.28 -4.46 6.08
C LEU A 69 13.42 -5.22 4.75
N PHE A 70 13.48 -4.50 3.63
CA PHE A 70 13.40 -5.07 2.28
C PHE A 70 14.65 -4.77 1.44
N GLY A 71 15.53 -3.87 1.90
CA GLY A 71 16.72 -3.46 1.17
C GLY A 71 16.37 -2.91 -0.21
N SER A 72 17.15 -3.28 -1.22
CA SER A 72 16.93 -2.90 -2.62
C SER A 72 15.89 -3.77 -3.35
N SER A 73 15.13 -4.60 -2.64
CA SER A 73 14.20 -5.56 -3.27
C SER A 73 12.88 -4.94 -3.71
N LEU A 74 12.61 -3.68 -3.30
CA LEU A 74 11.46 -2.90 -3.75
C LEU A 74 11.84 -1.42 -3.88
N SER A 75 11.08 -0.68 -4.68
CA SER A 75 11.16 0.77 -4.80
C SER A 75 10.18 1.44 -3.84
N VAL A 76 10.57 2.54 -3.21
CA VAL A 76 9.68 3.35 -2.37
C VAL A 76 9.54 4.73 -3.00
N ARG A 77 8.31 5.19 -3.21
CA ARG A 77 8.00 6.52 -3.76
C ARG A 77 7.08 7.25 -2.80
N VAL A 78 7.43 8.48 -2.42
CA VAL A 78 6.59 9.32 -1.55
C VAL A 78 5.60 10.09 -2.42
N VAL A 79 4.34 10.07 -2.02
CA VAL A 79 3.29 10.94 -2.58
C VAL A 79 2.99 12.01 -1.53
N ASP A 80 3.62 13.18 -1.65
CA ASP A 80 3.42 14.30 -0.72
C ASP A 80 2.19 15.11 -1.11
N LEU A 81 1.13 15.02 -0.30
CA LEU A 81 -0.13 15.71 -0.54
C LEU A 81 -0.01 17.25 -0.55
N ARG A 82 1.09 17.83 -0.03
CA ARG A 82 1.36 19.27 -0.22
C ARG A 82 1.69 19.63 -1.66
N GLU A 83 2.33 18.72 -2.38
CA GLU A 83 2.90 18.99 -3.70
C GLU A 83 1.91 18.61 -4.79
N VAL A 84 1.23 17.47 -4.61
CA VAL A 84 0.38 16.87 -5.66
C VAL A 84 -1.09 17.33 -5.59
N HIS A 85 -1.45 18.13 -4.59
CA HIS A 85 -2.80 18.72 -4.42
C HIS A 85 -3.95 17.69 -4.49
N LEU A 86 -3.70 16.46 -4.04
CA LEU A 86 -4.71 15.42 -4.00
C LEU A 86 -5.62 15.57 -2.78
N PRO A 87 -6.89 15.13 -2.87
CA PRO A 87 -7.80 15.09 -1.74
C PRO A 87 -7.22 14.30 -0.56
N VAL A 88 -7.66 14.65 0.64
CA VAL A 88 -7.20 13.93 1.84
C VAL A 88 -7.71 12.50 1.77
N THR A 89 -6.80 11.54 1.96
CA THR A 89 -7.13 10.11 2.06
C THR A 89 -8.33 9.84 2.99
N GLY A 90 -9.32 9.08 2.50
CA GLY A 90 -10.56 8.76 3.21
C GLY A 90 -11.78 9.56 2.73
N GLU A 91 -11.59 10.54 1.85
CA GLU A 91 -12.68 11.13 1.07
C GLU A 91 -13.02 10.20 -0.10
N HIS A 92 -14.26 9.70 -0.13
CA HIS A 92 -14.77 8.79 -1.15
C HIS A 92 -15.82 9.49 -2.03
N THR A 93 -15.48 10.67 -2.55
CA THR A 93 -16.31 11.34 -3.55
C THR A 93 -15.82 10.97 -4.95
N PRO A 94 -16.69 10.99 -5.99
CA PRO A 94 -16.27 10.73 -7.36
C PRO A 94 -15.14 11.67 -7.83
N GLU A 95 -15.14 12.92 -7.38
CA GLU A 95 -14.08 13.89 -7.70
C GLU A 95 -12.75 13.51 -7.06
N ALA A 96 -12.79 13.03 -5.82
CA ALA A 96 -11.60 12.57 -5.13
C ALA A 96 -11.02 11.33 -5.80
N GLU A 97 -11.87 10.34 -6.10
CA GLU A 97 -11.47 9.12 -6.80
C GLU A 97 -10.89 9.45 -8.18
N ALA A 98 -11.51 10.33 -8.96
CA ALA A 98 -10.99 10.76 -10.26
C ALA A 98 -9.63 11.47 -10.16
N ALA A 99 -9.41 12.29 -9.13
CA ALA A 99 -8.12 12.94 -8.90
C ALA A 99 -7.02 11.91 -8.57
N TRP A 100 -7.32 10.94 -7.71
CA TRP A 100 -6.40 9.84 -7.38
C TRP A 100 -6.10 8.96 -8.59
N THR A 101 -7.11 8.58 -9.37
CA THR A 101 -6.93 7.80 -10.61
C THR A 101 -6.02 8.53 -11.59
N ARG A 102 -6.27 9.82 -11.87
CA ARG A 102 -5.43 10.60 -12.80
C ARG A 102 -3.98 10.61 -12.34
N TYR A 103 -3.75 10.89 -11.06
CA TYR A 103 -2.40 10.94 -10.50
C TYR A 103 -1.68 9.59 -10.62
N PHE A 104 -2.34 8.48 -10.26
CA PHE A 104 -1.71 7.16 -10.36
C PHE A 104 -1.52 6.70 -11.82
N ALA A 105 -2.42 7.08 -12.74
CA ALA A 105 -2.26 6.81 -14.16
C ALA A 105 -1.06 7.55 -14.77
N GLU A 106 -0.76 8.76 -14.31
CA GLU A 106 0.34 9.58 -14.80
C GLU A 106 1.66 9.21 -14.11
N GLU A 107 1.69 9.28 -12.79
CA GLU A 107 2.93 9.12 -12.01
C GLU A 107 3.35 7.67 -11.85
N PHE A 108 2.42 6.72 -11.88
CA PHE A 108 2.69 5.28 -11.72
C PHE A 108 2.23 4.51 -12.97
N SER A 109 2.38 5.13 -14.14
CA SER A 109 2.00 4.59 -15.45
C SER A 109 2.66 3.24 -15.79
N GLU A 110 3.75 2.89 -15.10
CA GLU A 110 4.40 1.60 -15.22
C GLU A 110 3.65 0.44 -14.55
N THR A 111 2.59 0.70 -13.76
CA THR A 111 1.92 -0.31 -12.93
C THR A 111 1.11 -1.29 -13.76
N ASP A 112 1.41 -2.58 -13.64
CA ASP A 112 0.68 -3.67 -14.28
C ASP A 112 -0.35 -4.31 -13.35
N ILE A 113 -0.17 -4.18 -12.03
CA ILE A 113 -1.03 -4.84 -11.04
C ILE A 113 -1.02 -4.07 -9.71
N LEU A 114 -2.19 -3.90 -9.13
CA LEU A 114 -2.36 -3.32 -7.79
C LEU A 114 -2.50 -4.43 -6.75
N PHE A 115 -1.83 -4.27 -5.60
CA PHE A 115 -1.98 -5.15 -4.44
C PHE A 115 -2.48 -4.34 -3.24
N SER A 116 -3.52 -4.83 -2.58
CA SER A 116 -4.00 -4.21 -1.34
C SER A 116 -4.75 -5.19 -0.44
N SER A 117 -5.04 -4.76 0.78
CA SER A 117 -5.99 -5.42 1.69
C SER A 117 -7.29 -4.64 1.82
N GLU A 118 -7.52 -3.66 0.95
CA GLU A 118 -8.55 -2.64 1.10
C GLU A 118 -9.45 -2.56 -0.14
N SER A 119 -10.72 -2.22 0.05
CA SER A 119 -11.69 -2.16 -1.05
C SER A 119 -11.43 -1.01 -2.04
N TYR A 120 -10.68 0.04 -1.65
CA TYR A 120 -10.31 1.10 -2.58
C TYR A 120 -9.50 0.55 -3.77
N GLY A 121 -8.80 -0.57 -3.58
CA GLY A 121 -7.99 -1.18 -4.63
C GLY A 121 -8.83 -1.63 -5.82
N ASP A 122 -10.06 -2.12 -5.58
CA ASP A 122 -10.97 -2.50 -6.67
C ASP A 122 -11.36 -1.30 -7.52
N VAL A 123 -11.69 -0.17 -6.88
CA VAL A 123 -12.08 1.08 -7.55
C VAL A 123 -10.92 1.64 -8.37
N LEU A 124 -9.73 1.75 -7.77
CA LEU A 124 -8.57 2.33 -8.43
C LEU A 124 -8.09 1.44 -9.59
N ALA A 125 -7.99 0.13 -9.39
CA ALA A 125 -7.54 -0.79 -10.42
C ALA A 125 -8.49 -0.85 -11.61
N ALA A 126 -9.81 -0.86 -11.36
CA ALA A 126 -10.81 -0.75 -12.42
C ALA A 126 -10.69 0.56 -13.21
N ALA A 127 -10.42 1.68 -12.53
CA ALA A 127 -10.25 2.98 -13.17
C ALA A 127 -8.94 3.11 -13.97
N LEU A 128 -7.91 2.35 -13.61
CA LEU A 128 -6.63 2.27 -14.30
C LEU A 128 -6.58 1.18 -15.39
N ASP A 129 -7.64 0.37 -15.53
CA ASP A 129 -7.70 -0.81 -16.41
C ASP A 129 -6.58 -1.83 -16.13
N ILE A 130 -6.29 -2.07 -14.84
CA ILE A 130 -5.30 -3.05 -14.38
C ILE A 130 -5.94 -4.07 -13.42
N PRO A 131 -5.37 -5.29 -13.28
CA PRO A 131 -5.80 -6.23 -12.25
C PRO A 131 -5.55 -5.70 -10.83
N HIS A 132 -6.48 -6.04 -9.93
CA HIS A 132 -6.30 -5.94 -8.48
C HIS A 132 -6.12 -7.33 -7.88
N CYS A 133 -5.09 -7.50 -7.06
CA CYS A 133 -4.86 -8.70 -6.28
C CYS A 133 -5.01 -8.41 -4.79
N LEU A 134 -6.15 -8.84 -4.24
CA LEU A 134 -6.51 -8.64 -2.85
C LEU A 134 -5.76 -9.63 -1.94
N TYR A 135 -5.25 -9.14 -0.82
CA TYR A 135 -4.55 -9.92 0.20
C TYR A 135 -5.18 -9.70 1.57
N ASP A 136 -5.59 -10.77 2.24
CA ASP A 136 -6.10 -10.76 3.63
C ASP A 136 -7.02 -9.57 3.98
N PRO A 137 -8.14 -9.36 3.24
CA PRO A 137 -9.01 -8.20 3.44
C PRO A 137 -9.67 -8.17 4.83
N ASN A 138 -9.86 -9.34 5.44
CA ASN A 138 -10.42 -9.47 6.80
C ASN A 138 -9.36 -9.26 7.89
N ARG A 139 -8.07 -9.17 7.52
CA ARG A 139 -6.93 -9.07 8.44
C ARG A 139 -6.87 -10.25 9.42
N ASP A 140 -7.22 -11.45 8.95
CA ASP A 140 -7.26 -12.66 9.76
C ASP A 140 -5.86 -13.05 10.25
N SER A 141 -4.83 -12.79 9.44
CA SER A 141 -3.44 -13.13 9.78
C SER A 141 -2.83 -12.12 10.75
N HIS A 142 -3.21 -10.84 10.61
CA HIS A 142 -2.67 -9.74 11.41
C HIS A 142 -3.78 -8.74 11.77
N PRO A 143 -4.61 -9.03 12.80
CA PRO A 143 -5.81 -8.25 13.14
C PRO A 143 -5.45 -6.95 13.88
N VAL A 144 -4.80 -6.03 13.17
CA VAL A 144 -4.32 -4.75 13.69
C VAL A 144 -4.45 -3.67 12.63
N SER A 145 -4.51 -2.42 13.08
CA SER A 145 -4.40 -1.24 12.23
C SER A 145 -3.34 -0.28 12.79
N GLY A 146 -2.79 0.56 11.90
CA GLY A 146 -1.89 1.63 12.34
C GLY A 146 -2.53 2.57 13.36
N ALA A 147 -3.84 2.80 13.28
CA ALA A 147 -4.57 3.61 14.26
C ALA A 147 -4.61 2.97 15.66
N GLN A 148 -4.81 1.65 15.75
CA GLN A 148 -4.74 0.92 17.03
C GLN A 148 -3.34 0.96 17.63
N ILE A 149 -2.30 0.75 16.81
CA ILE A 149 -0.91 0.78 17.26
C ILE A 149 -0.54 2.16 17.81
N ARG A 150 -0.88 3.25 17.11
CA ARG A 150 -0.56 4.61 17.59
C ARG A 150 -1.30 4.99 18.88
N LYS A 151 -2.43 4.35 19.19
CA LYS A 151 -3.16 4.57 20.45
C LYS A 151 -2.60 3.73 21.61
N HIS A 152 -2.11 2.53 21.31
CA HIS A 152 -1.68 1.56 22.32
C HIS A 152 -0.44 0.76 21.85
N PRO A 153 0.73 1.41 21.65
CA PRO A 153 1.88 0.75 21.02
C PRO A 153 2.39 -0.45 21.81
N GLU A 154 2.38 -0.38 23.15
CA GLU A 154 2.77 -1.51 24.00
C GLU A 154 1.84 -2.73 23.86
N ALA A 155 0.53 -2.51 23.69
CA ALA A 155 -0.44 -3.59 23.55
C ALA A 155 -0.30 -4.31 22.21
N PHE A 156 0.17 -3.61 21.17
CA PHE A 156 0.27 -4.11 19.80
C PHE A 156 1.72 -4.33 19.32
N LYS A 157 2.72 -4.26 20.21
CA LYS A 157 4.13 -4.38 19.82
C LYS A 157 4.49 -5.68 19.09
N HIS A 158 3.79 -6.77 19.38
CA HIS A 158 3.98 -8.05 18.70
C HIS A 158 3.55 -8.03 17.22
N TYR A 159 2.81 -6.99 16.80
CA TYR A 159 2.46 -6.76 15.40
C TYR A 159 3.41 -5.78 14.69
N LEU A 160 4.51 -5.38 15.33
CA LEU A 160 5.50 -4.48 14.75
C LEU A 160 6.79 -5.24 14.43
N PRO A 161 7.45 -4.92 13.31
CA PRO A 161 8.88 -5.20 13.20
C PRO A 161 9.63 -4.49 14.33
N GLU A 162 10.63 -5.15 14.92
CA GLU A 162 11.37 -4.66 16.09
C GLU A 162 11.89 -3.22 15.89
N LEU A 163 12.48 -2.93 14.73
CA LEU A 163 12.99 -1.59 14.41
C LEU A 163 11.91 -0.51 14.41
N VAL A 164 10.69 -0.86 14.02
CA VAL A 164 9.57 0.09 13.98
C VAL A 164 9.10 0.37 15.40
N TYR A 165 8.99 -0.66 16.22
CA TYR A 165 8.63 -0.52 17.63
C TYR A 165 9.66 0.35 18.39
N GLU A 166 10.95 0.14 18.16
CA GLU A 166 12.00 0.96 18.76
C GLU A 166 11.92 2.43 18.33
N ASP A 167 11.60 2.72 17.08
CA ASP A 167 11.40 4.10 16.61
C ASP A 167 10.16 4.75 17.26
N LEU A 168 9.05 4.01 17.40
CA LEU A 168 7.85 4.51 18.09
C LEU A 168 8.13 4.84 19.56
N LYS A 169 8.91 4.00 20.26
CA LYS A 169 9.34 4.27 21.64
C LYS A 169 10.15 5.55 21.75
N ARG A 170 11.06 5.81 20.81
CA ARG A 170 11.84 7.06 20.78
C ARG A 170 10.96 8.28 20.53
N MET A 171 9.92 8.15 19.70
CA MET A 171 8.94 9.20 19.43
C MET A 171 7.92 9.42 20.54
N ARG A 172 7.87 8.52 21.54
CA ARG A 172 6.94 8.56 22.68
C ARG A 172 5.46 8.48 22.26
N PHE A 173 5.17 7.60 21.29
CA PHE A 173 3.79 7.12 21.10
C PHE A 173 3.33 6.25 22.28
#